data_AF-A0A2E1XRM5-F1
#
_entry.id   AF-A0A2E1XRM5-F1
#
_cell.length_a   1.000
_cell.length_b   1.000
_cell.length_c   1.000
_cell.angle_alpha   90.00
_cell.angle_beta   90.00
_cell.angle_gamma   90.00
#
_symmetry.space_group_name_H-M   'P 1'
#
loop_
_entity.id
_entity.type
_entity.pdbx_description
1 polymer ?
#
loop_
_entity_poly.entity_id
_entity_poly.type
_entity_poly.pdbx_seq_one_letter_code
_entity_poly.pdbx_strand_id
1 'polypeptide(L)' 'MAEIKVTLTDTELKCLEYAAASPQDWADNALTNRARIAKDEIIAALVAHCNANSVALAVGEDAQVAQAFDLKVVKKASEE' A
#
# COMPACT_ATOMS: atom_id res chain seq x y z
N MET A 1 8.90 -10.67 2.90
CA MET A 1 8.83 -9.47 2.04
C MET A 1 8.40 -9.90 0.65
N ALA A 2 7.64 -9.06 -0.06
CA ALA A 2 7.26 -9.29 -1.45
C ALA A 2 8.15 -8.45 -2.38
N GLU A 3 8.41 -8.93 -3.59
CA GLU A 3 9.22 -8.24 -4.60
C GLU A 3 8.35 -7.87 -5.82
N ILE A 4 8.48 -6.63 -6.30
CA ILE A 4 7.87 -6.15 -7.54
C ILE A 4 9.01 -5.72 -8.46
N LYS A 5 9.07 -6.31 -9.67
CA LYS A 5 10.08 -5.96 -10.69
C LYS A 5 9.43 -5.18 -11.83
N VAL A 6 10.10 -4.12 -12.26
CA VAL A 6 9.72 -3.32 -13.43
C VAL A 6 10.87 -3.38 -14.43
N THR A 7 10.57 -3.81 -15.66
CA THR A 7 11.53 -3.75 -16.78
C THR A 7 11.19 -2.55 -17.63
N LEU A 8 12.19 -1.72 -17.91
CA LEU A 8 12.06 -0.55 -18.75
C LEU A 8 12.78 -0.79 -20.07
N THR A 9 12.24 -0.22 -21.14
CA THR A 9 13.02 -0.02 -22.37
C THR A 9 14.12 1.01 -22.15
N ASP A 10 15.16 0.99 -22.99
CA ASP A 10 16.23 1.99 -22.92
C ASP A 10 15.70 3.43 -23.05
N THR A 11 14.66 3.62 -23.86
CA THR A 11 14.00 4.93 -24.03
C THR A 11 13.29 5.38 -22.75
N GLU A 12 12.54 4.49 -22.08
CA GLU A 12 11.87 4.81 -20.82
C GLU A 12 12.88 5.09 -19.70
N LEU A 13 13.95 4.30 -19.62
CA LEU A 13 15.04 4.56 -18.68
C LEU A 13 15.63 5.94 -18.92
N LYS A 14 15.89 6.31 -20.18
CA LYS A 14 16.45 7.62 -20.51
C LYS A 14 15.54 8.79 -20.10
N CYS A 15 14.23 8.61 -20.25
CA CYS A 15 13.25 9.58 -19.78
C CYS A 15 13.26 9.73 -18.25
N LEU A 16 13.41 8.63 -17.50
CA LEU A 16 13.50 8.69 -16.04
C LEU A 16 14.80 9.32 -15.55
N GLU A 17 15.93 9.07 -16.21
CA GLU A 17 17.22 9.72 -15.90
C GLU A 17 17.16 11.25 -16.03
N TYR A 18 16.28 11.78 -16.90
CA TYR A 18 16.02 13.22 -16.98
C TYR A 18 15.18 13.71 -15.78
N ALA A 19 14.20 12.92 -15.35
CA ALA A 19 13.24 13.31 -14.32
C ALA A 19 13.72 13.07 -12.88
N ALA A 20 14.64 12.11 -12.67
CA ALA A 20 15.09 11.67 -11.36
C ALA A 20 16.60 11.39 -11.36
N ALA A 21 17.28 11.79 -10.28
CA ALA A 21 18.71 11.54 -10.09
C ALA A 21 19.05 10.03 -10.04
N SER A 22 18.13 9.22 -9.54
CA SER A 22 18.18 7.76 -9.52
C SER A 22 16.79 7.22 -9.85
N PRO A 23 16.58 6.65 -11.04
CA PRO A 23 15.31 6.02 -11.40
C PRO A 23 14.88 4.93 -10.43
N GLN A 24 15.84 4.16 -9.90
CA GLN A 24 15.58 3.09 -8.93
C GLN A 24 15.07 3.64 -7.60
N ASP A 25 15.77 4.62 -7.00
CA ASP A 25 15.36 5.20 -5.72
C ASP A 25 14.00 5.90 -5.85
N TRP A 26 13.75 6.53 -7.00
CA TRP A 26 12.44 7.13 -7.29
C TRP A 26 11.33 6.08 -7.32
N ALA A 27 11.56 4.95 -8.02
CA ALA A 27 10.59 3.86 -8.10
C ALA A 27 10.31 3.23 -6.73
N ASP A 28 11.37 2.97 -5.94
CA ASP A 28 11.25 2.42 -4.59
C ASP A 28 10.47 3.35 -3.66
N ASN A 29 10.76 4.66 -3.73
CA ASN A 29 10.04 5.68 -2.96
C ASN A 29 8.57 5.80 -3.39
N ALA A 30 8.27 5.70 -4.69
CA ALA A 30 6.91 5.76 -5.19
C ALA A 30 6.07 4.58 -4.67
N LEU A 31 6.62 3.36 -4.73
CA LEU A 31 5.95 2.15 -4.24
C LEU A 31 5.77 2.17 -2.71
N THR A 32 6.83 2.45 -1.96
CA THR A 32 6.80 2.43 -0.50
C THR A 32 5.91 3.52 0.09
N ASN A 33 5.91 4.74 -0.47
CA ASN A 33 5.00 5.78 -0.02
C ASN A 33 3.54 5.46 -0.34
N ARG A 34 3.25 4.91 -1.53
CA ARG A 34 1.87 4.52 -1.84
C ARG A 34 1.38 3.42 -0.92
N ALA A 35 2.23 2.44 -0.60
CA ALA A 35 1.93 1.38 0.36
C ALA A 35 1.67 1.95 1.77
N ARG A 36 2.49 2.92 2.21
CA ARG A 36 2.27 3.61 3.50
C ARG A 36 0.91 4.31 3.54
N ILE A 37 0.57 5.08 2.52
CA ILE A 37 -0.73 5.78 2.44
C ILE A 37 -1.88 4.76 2.43
N ALA A 38 -1.77 3.68 1.66
CA ALA A 38 -2.81 2.65 1.62
C ALA A 38 -3.01 1.96 2.97
N LYS A 39 -1.93 1.70 3.71
CA LYS A 39 -1.98 1.18 5.08
C LYS A 39 -2.76 2.14 5.99
N ASP A 40 -2.45 3.44 5.95
CA ASP A 40 -3.13 4.45 6.76
C ASP A 40 -4.64 4.52 6.43
N GLU A 41 -5.00 4.44 5.15
CA GLU A 41 -6.40 4.36 4.66
C GLU A 41 -7.13 3.11 5.19
N ILE A 42 -6.48 1.94 5.11
CA ILE A 42 -7.05 0.66 5.59
C ILE A 42 -7.27 0.70 7.10
N ILE A 43 -6.29 1.18 7.87
CA ILE A 43 -6.41 1.28 9.33
C ILE A 43 -7.52 2.24 9.72
N ALA A 44 -7.64 3.39 9.05
CA ALA A 44 -8.72 4.34 9.31
C ALA A 44 -10.10 3.71 9.06
N ALA A 45 -10.27 2.95 7.97
CA ALA A 45 -11.51 2.24 7.68
C ALA A 45 -11.83 1.18 8.74
N LEU A 46 -10.84 0.40 9.17
CA LEU A 46 -11.00 -0.58 10.24
C LEU A 46 -11.41 0.08 11.55
N VAL A 47 -10.72 1.14 11.97
CA VAL A 47 -11.03 1.84 13.23
C VAL A 47 -12.46 2.35 13.22
N ALA A 48 -12.91 2.97 12.11
CA ALA A 48 -14.29 3.41 11.96
C ALA A 48 -15.29 2.25 12.07
N HIS A 49 -15.02 1.13 11.38
CA HIS A 49 -15.85 -0.06 11.43
C HIS A 49 -15.93 -0.66 12.84
N CYS A 50 -14.78 -0.84 13.49
CA CYS A 50 -14.71 -1.43 14.83
C CYS A 50 -15.44 -0.58 15.87
N ASN A 51 -15.26 0.74 15.83
CA ASN A 51 -15.96 1.67 16.73
C ASN A 51 -17.48 1.66 16.49
N ALA A 52 -17.93 1.61 15.23
CA ALA A 52 -19.36 1.58 14.91
C ALA A 52 -20.05 0.26 15.31
N ASN A 53 -19.31 -0.85 15.35
CA ASN A 53 -19.86 -2.19 15.58
C ASN A 53 -19.45 -2.80 16.93
N SER A 54 -18.81 -2.02 17.82
CA SER A 54 -18.29 -2.50 19.11
C SER A 54 -17.36 -3.71 18.97
N VAL A 55 -16.53 -3.75 17.92
CA VAL A 55 -15.54 -4.80 17.68
C VAL A 55 -14.18 -4.35 18.25
N ALA A 56 -13.46 -5.25 18.91
CA ALA A 56 -12.13 -4.96 19.42
C ALA A 56 -11.12 -4.76 18.28
N LEU A 57 -10.29 -3.73 18.40
CA LEU A 57 -9.21 -3.46 17.44
C LEU A 57 -8.00 -4.35 17.72
N ALA A 58 -7.43 -4.96 16.68
CA ALA A 58 -6.17 -5.67 16.78
C ALA A 58 -5.02 -4.73 17.20
N VAL A 59 -4.01 -5.28 17.89
CA VAL A 59 -2.83 -4.53 18.35
C VAL A 59 -1.71 -4.65 17.32
N GLY A 60 -1.20 -3.50 16.87
CA GLY A 60 -0.16 -3.42 15.85
C GLY A 60 -0.71 -3.28 14.43
N GLU A 61 -0.04 -2.49 13.60
CA GLU A 61 -0.52 -2.10 12.27
C GLU A 61 -0.71 -3.31 11.33
N ASP A 62 0.22 -4.27 11.34
CA ASP A 62 0.11 -5.48 10.51
C ASP A 62 -1.15 -6.30 10.85
N ALA A 63 -1.42 -6.46 12.14
CA ALA A 63 -2.59 -7.19 12.61
C ALA A 63 -3.89 -6.43 12.30
N GLN A 64 -3.86 -5.10 12.33
CA GLN A 64 -4.99 -4.26 11.93
C GLN A 64 -5.26 -4.39 10.42
N VAL A 65 -4.24 -4.31 9.56
CA VAL A 65 -4.44 -4.51 8.12
C VAL A 65 -5.04 -5.87 7.84
N ALA A 66 -4.55 -6.95 8.48
CA ALA A 66 -5.13 -8.29 8.34
C ALA A 66 -6.60 -8.32 8.80
N GLN A 67 -6.90 -7.77 9.98
CA GLN A 67 -8.27 -7.71 10.51
C GLN A 67 -9.23 -6.98 9.54
N ALA A 68 -8.79 -5.92 8.88
CA ALA A 68 -9.61 -5.16 7.94
C ALA A 68 -10.05 -6.01 6.73
N PHE A 69 -9.17 -6.88 6.22
CA PHE A 69 -9.51 -7.83 5.16
C PHE A 69 -10.37 -8.98 5.68
N ASP A 70 -10.08 -9.53 6.86
CA ASP A 70 -10.85 -10.64 7.46
C ASP A 70 -12.31 -10.24 7.75
N LEU A 71 -12.51 -9.02 8.24
CA LEU A 71 -13.84 -8.43 8.46
C LEU A 71 -14.49 -7.90 7.16
N LYS A 72 -13.78 -7.98 6.02
CA LYS A 72 -14.23 -7.49 4.71
C LYS A 72 -14.60 -6.00 4.71
N VAL A 73 -13.96 -5.22 5.58
CA VAL A 73 -14.06 -3.74 5.61
C VAL A 73 -13.39 -3.15 4.38
N VAL A 74 -12.30 -3.78 3.96
CA VAL A 74 -11.60 -3.53 2.70
C VAL A 74 -11.48 -4.84 1.93
N LYS A 75 -11.19 -4.72 0.64
CA LYS A 75 -10.98 -5.86 -0.27
C LYS A 75 -9.89 -5.52 -1.26
N LYS A 76 -9.36 -6.53 -1.97
CA LYS A 76 -8.37 -6.26 -3.00
C LYS A 76 -9.06 -5.49 -4.13
N ALA A 77 -8.34 -4.57 -4.75
CA ALA A 77 -8.89 -3.80 -5.87
C ALA A 77 -9.34 -4.68 -7.06
N SER A 78 -8.81 -5.91 -7.17
CA SER A 78 -9.21 -6.89 -8.19
C SER A 78 -10.51 -7.64 -7.86
N GLU A 79 -11.04 -7.49 -6.66
CA GLU A 79 -12.25 -8.17 -6.17
C GLU A 79 -13.40 -7.13 -6.20
N GLU A 80 -14.20 -7.09 -7.27
CA GLU A 80 -15.39 -6.21 -7.40
C GLU A 80 -16.59 -6.63 -6.54
#